data_AF-A0A2G2ZPB3-F1
#
_entry.id   AF-A0A2G2ZPB3-F1
#
_cell.length_a   1.000
_cell.length_b   1.000
_cell.length_c   1.000
_cell.angle_alpha   90.00
_cell.angle_beta   90.00
_cell.angle_gamma   90.00
#
_symmetry.space_group_name_H-M   'P 1'
#
loop_
_entity.id
_entity.type
_entity.pdbx_description
1 polymer ?
#
loop_
_entity_poly.entity_id
_entity_poly.type
_entity_poly.pdbx_seq_one_letter_code
_entity_poly.pdbx_strand_id
1 'polypeptide(L)'
;MKIDVEFMIAKKFGVDFDYGADLVVSISRNVDLNDSLWFEIENSTVIKLKDFKIPQNVYGALLEVYISFHENDESWYGNSINEYVSLNNLSVSRNRVFREVIVSLDEMVVSVVWSFTVIYIGGDEEDNKLILDWMPLLSS
;
A
#
# COMPACT_ATOMS: atom_id res chain seq x y z
N MET A 1 -1.40 -7.11 -7.46
CA MET A 1 -1.26 -6.78 -6.02
C MET A 1 -2.40 -5.85 -5.65
N LYS A 2 -2.97 -5.96 -4.46
CA LYS A 2 -4.02 -5.06 -4.00
C LYS A 2 -3.46 -4.19 -2.86
N ILE A 3 -3.78 -2.91 -2.89
CA ILE A 3 -3.31 -1.92 -1.91
C ILE A 3 -4.50 -1.14 -1.38
N ASP A 4 -4.53 -0.90 -0.08
CA ASP A 4 -5.41 0.10 0.53
C ASP A 4 -4.54 1.03 1.39
N VAL A 5 -4.96 2.27 1.54
CA VAL A 5 -4.18 3.27 2.28
C VAL A 5 -5.13 4.02 3.19
N GLU A 6 -4.76 4.16 4.46
CA GLU A 6 -5.47 5.00 5.41
C GLU A 6 -4.63 6.22 5.76
N PHE A 7 -5.25 7.40 5.69
CA PHE A 7 -4.64 8.67 6.06
C PHE A 7 -5.23 9.14 7.37
N MET A 8 -4.45 9.04 8.44
CA MET A 8 -4.86 9.41 9.79
C MET A 8 -4.40 10.83 10.11
N ILE A 9 -5.31 11.63 10.64
CA ILE A 9 -5.10 13.02 10.99
C ILE A 9 -5.35 13.19 12.48
N ALA A 10 -4.38 13.77 13.17
CA ALA A 10 -4.47 14.13 14.57
C ALA A 10 -4.44 15.65 14.75
N LYS A 11 -5.32 16.15 15.61
CA LYS A 11 -5.33 17.49 16.19
C LYS A 11 -4.79 17.36 17.61
N LYS A 12 -4.04 18.38 18.04
CA LYS A 12 -3.49 18.41 19.39
C LYS A 12 -4.57 18.79 20.40
N PHE A 13 -4.87 17.90 21.33
CA PHE A 13 -5.55 18.24 22.59
C PHE A 13 -4.69 17.79 23.78
N GLY A 14 -4.12 18.73 24.52
CA GLY A 14 -3.43 18.46 25.80
C GLY A 14 -1.96 18.03 25.71
N VAL A 15 -1.37 17.82 26.89
CA VAL A 15 0.06 17.55 27.15
C VAL A 15 0.42 16.06 27.13
N ASP A 16 -0.56 15.17 27.02
CA ASP A 16 -0.37 13.73 26.98
C ASP A 16 -0.38 13.20 25.54
N PHE A 17 0.58 12.31 25.25
CA PHE A 17 0.81 11.67 23.96
C PHE A 17 -0.22 10.55 23.65
N ASP A 18 -1.44 10.66 24.16
CA ASP A 18 -2.52 9.71 23.86
C ASP A 18 -3.19 10.15 22.54
N TYR A 19 -2.47 9.94 21.43
CA TYR A 19 -2.87 10.38 20.10
C TYR A 19 -3.99 9.50 19.53
N GLY A 20 -5.24 9.78 19.91
CA GLY A 20 -6.39 9.37 19.12
C GLY A 20 -6.40 10.13 17.78
N ALA A 21 -6.70 9.45 16.68
CA ALA A 21 -6.95 10.14 15.41
C ALA A 21 -8.27 10.93 15.50
N ASP A 22 -8.22 12.23 15.20
CA ASP A 22 -9.43 13.06 15.10
C ASP A 22 -10.19 12.81 13.80
N LEU A 23 -9.49 12.35 12.77
CA LEU A 23 -10.06 12.05 11.46
C LEU A 23 -9.24 10.94 10.80
N VAL A 24 -9.91 9.89 10.34
CA VAL A 24 -9.33 8.87 9.47
C VAL A 24 -9.97 9.02 8.10
N VAL A 25 -9.15 9.17 7.07
CA VAL A 25 -9.58 9.28 5.67
C VAL A 25 -9.13 8.02 4.94
N SER A 26 -10.09 7.18 4.52
CA SER A 26 -9.81 6.01 3.69
C SER A 26 -9.43 6.45 2.27
N ILE A 27 -8.23 6.09 1.83
CA ILE A 27 -7.72 6.28 0.48
C ILE A 27 -7.88 4.96 -0.27
N SER A 28 -9.10 4.75 -0.75
CA SER A 28 -9.54 3.53 -1.43
C SER A 28 -10.20 3.86 -2.78
N ARG A 29 -10.42 2.83 -3.60
CA ARG A 29 -11.06 2.94 -4.92
C ARG A 29 -12.49 3.47 -4.78
N ASN A 30 -12.91 4.35 -5.70
CA ASN A 30 -14.31 4.75 -5.82
C ASN A 30 -15.06 3.67 -6.60
N VAL A 31 -15.86 2.84 -5.94
CA VAL A 31 -16.64 1.76 -6.57
C VAL A 31 -18.03 1.64 -5.96
N ASP A 32 -18.95 1.06 -6.73
CA ASP A 32 -20.28 0.68 -6.26
C ASP A 32 -20.21 -0.49 -5.25
N LEU A 33 -21.28 -0.68 -4.46
CA LEU A 33 -21.35 -1.55 -3.27
C LEU A 33 -20.89 -3.02 -3.43
N ASN A 34 -20.67 -3.53 -4.64
CA ASN A 34 -20.37 -4.93 -4.91
C ASN A 34 -18.89 -5.24 -5.21
N ASP A 35 -18.04 -4.22 -5.35
CA ASP A 35 -16.63 -4.41 -5.69
C ASP A 35 -15.70 -4.15 -4.49
N SER A 36 -14.50 -4.74 -4.54
CA SER A 36 -13.46 -4.51 -3.54
C SER A 36 -13.01 -3.04 -3.52
N LEU A 37 -12.91 -2.45 -2.33
CA LEU A 37 -12.43 -1.08 -2.13
C LEU A 37 -10.93 -0.90 -2.41
N TRP A 38 -10.19 -2.00 -2.56
CA TRP A 38 -8.74 -1.97 -2.73
C TRP A 38 -8.32 -1.46 -4.12
N PHE A 39 -7.22 -0.72 -4.16
CA PHE A 39 -6.51 -0.41 -5.37
C PHE A 39 -5.77 -1.63 -5.91
N GLU A 40 -6.23 -2.13 -7.04
CA GLU A 40 -5.49 -3.13 -7.80
C GLU A 40 -4.34 -2.49 -8.60
N ILE A 41 -3.13 -2.97 -8.33
CA ILE A 41 -1.90 -2.66 -9.04
C ILE A 41 -1.48 -3.90 -9.81
N GLU A 42 -1.70 -3.87 -11.11
CA GLU A 42 -1.40 -4.98 -12.02
C GLU A 42 0.07 -4.96 -12.46
N ASN A 43 0.65 -3.78 -12.67
CA ASN A 43 2.02 -3.61 -13.14
C ASN A 43 2.61 -2.25 -12.70
N SER A 44 3.92 -2.06 -12.93
CA SER A 44 4.68 -0.89 -12.49
C SER A 44 4.34 0.44 -13.19
N THR A 45 3.49 0.43 -14.21
CA THR A 45 3.09 1.65 -14.93
C THR A 45 1.76 2.21 -14.43
N VAL A 46 1.03 1.44 -13.60
CA VAL A 46 -0.28 1.85 -13.07
C VAL A 46 -0.08 2.77 -11.87
N ILE A 47 -0.64 3.96 -11.96
CA ILE A 47 -0.71 4.94 -10.86
C ILE A 47 -2.18 5.04 -10.42
N LYS A 48 -2.41 5.00 -9.10
CA LYS A 48 -3.74 5.19 -8.49
C LYS A 48 -3.73 6.46 -7.67
N LEU A 49 -4.78 7.26 -7.83
CA LEU A 49 -4.88 8.60 -7.25
C LEU A 49 -6.22 8.74 -6.53
N LYS A 50 -6.22 9.54 -5.45
CA LYS A 50 -7.41 9.91 -4.69
C LYS A 50 -7.23 11.32 -4.17
N ASP A 51 -8.20 12.18 -4.52
CA ASP A 51 -8.23 13.53 -3.98
C ASP A 51 -8.91 13.54 -2.61
N PHE A 52 -8.31 14.24 -1.66
CA PHE A 52 -8.88 14.49 -0.35
C PHE A 52 -8.46 15.87 0.15
N LYS A 53 -9.11 16.37 1.21
CA LYS A 53 -8.81 17.67 1.80
C LYS A 53 -8.31 17.50 3.23
N ILE A 54 -7.12 18.01 3.49
CA ILE A 54 -6.57 18.11 4.85
C ILE A 54 -7.14 19.37 5.50
N PRO A 55 -7.76 19.28 6.70
CA PRO A 55 -8.21 20.46 7.44
C PRO A 55 -7.04 21.42 7.75
N GLN A 56 -7.30 22.72 7.85
CA GLN A 56 -6.23 23.71 8.07
C GLN A 56 -5.55 23.64 9.45
N ASN A 57 -6.20 23.02 10.44
CA ASN A 57 -5.72 22.96 11.83
C ASN A 57 -5.24 21.55 12.21
N VAL A 58 -4.47 20.91 11.32
CA VAL A 58 -3.87 19.60 11.57
C VAL A 58 -2.54 19.77 12.30
N TYR A 59 -2.35 19.01 13.38
CA TYR A 59 -1.12 19.03 14.17
C TYR A 59 -0.14 17.96 13.71
N GLY A 60 -0.65 16.79 13.33
CA GLY A 60 0.14 15.70 12.80
C GLY A 60 -0.71 14.85 11.86
N ALA A 61 -0.06 14.20 10.91
CA ALA A 61 -0.66 13.22 10.04
C ALA A 61 0.22 11.97 9.99
N LEU A 62 -0.44 10.81 9.98
CA LEU A 62 0.17 9.51 9.80
C LEU A 62 -0.40 8.89 8.52
N LEU A 63 0.48 8.31 7.73
CA LEU A 63 0.08 7.44 6.64
C LEU A 63 0.22 5.99 7.09
N GLU A 64 -0.86 5.22 6.91
CA GLU A 64 -0.87 3.78 7.09
C GLU A 64 -1.16 3.12 5.74
N VAL A 65 -0.23 2.29 5.28
CA VAL A 65 -0.35 1.58 4.00
C VAL A 65 -0.62 0.11 4.27
N TYR A 66 -1.60 -0.44 3.58
CA TYR A 66 -1.99 -1.85 3.63
C TYR A 66 -1.76 -2.50 2.27
N ILE A 67 -1.06 -3.63 2.26
CA ILE A 67 -0.75 -4.37 1.03
C ILE A 67 -1.20 -5.82 1.17
N SER A 68 -1.89 -6.34 0.15
CA SER A 68 -2.21 -7.76 0.01
C SER A 68 -1.82 -8.29 -1.39
N PHE A 69 -1.52 -9.58 -1.43
CA PHE A 69 -1.11 -10.27 -2.64
C PHE A 69 -2.19 -11.27 -3.04
N HIS A 70 -2.60 -11.22 -4.30
CA HIS A 70 -3.62 -12.09 -4.90
C HIS A 70 -3.18 -12.52 -6.29
N GLU A 71 -3.72 -13.64 -6.76
CA GLU A 71 -3.52 -14.17 -8.12
C GLU A 71 -2.02 -14.35 -8.46
N ASN A 72 -1.56 -13.72 -9.55
CA ASN A 72 -0.18 -13.78 -10.04
C ASN A 72 0.86 -13.25 -9.04
N ASP A 73 0.42 -12.57 -7.98
CA ASP A 73 1.30 -12.05 -6.94
C ASP A 73 1.30 -12.87 -5.65
N GLU A 74 0.43 -13.86 -5.43
CA GLU A 74 0.42 -14.65 -4.16
C GLU A 74 1.74 -15.34 -3.84
N SER A 75 2.43 -15.78 -4.91
CA SER A 75 3.73 -16.41 -4.84
C SER A 75 4.83 -15.56 -5.48
N TRP A 76 4.71 -14.22 -5.39
CA TRP A 76 5.64 -13.28 -6.03
C TRP A 76 7.12 -13.53 -5.71
N TYR A 77 7.39 -14.03 -4.50
CA TYR A 77 8.74 -14.35 -4.02
C TYR A 77 9.39 -15.53 -4.78
N GLY A 78 8.58 -16.38 -5.42
CA GLY A 78 9.05 -17.50 -6.23
C GLY A 78 9.23 -17.15 -7.71
N ASN A 79 8.97 -15.91 -8.12
CA ASN A 79 9.10 -15.52 -9.52
C ASN A 79 10.59 -15.48 -9.95
N SER A 80 10.83 -15.46 -11.25
CA SER A 80 12.20 -15.35 -11.79
C SER A 80 12.66 -13.90 -11.82
N ILE A 81 13.94 -13.65 -11.49
CA ILE A 81 14.55 -12.33 -11.58
C ILE A 81 14.64 -11.89 -13.05
N ASN A 82 14.46 -10.59 -13.30
CA ASN A 82 14.44 -10.01 -14.66
C ASN A 82 15.67 -10.40 -15.49
N GLU A 83 16.85 -10.38 -14.87
CA GLU A 83 18.11 -10.72 -15.55
C GLU A 83 18.07 -12.17 -16.05
N TYR A 84 17.65 -13.12 -15.21
CA TYR A 84 17.52 -14.52 -15.60
C TYR A 84 16.52 -14.71 -16.75
N VAL A 85 15.37 -14.03 -16.69
CA VAL A 85 14.34 -14.07 -17.75
C VAL A 85 14.92 -13.54 -19.07
N SER A 86 15.61 -12.39 -19.03
CA SER A 86 16.20 -11.75 -20.20
C SER A 86 17.34 -12.55 -20.82
N LEU A 87 18.23 -13.12 -20.00
CA LEU A 87 19.39 -13.90 -20.47
C LEU A 87 18.97 -15.21 -21.12
N ASN A 88 17.81 -15.76 -20.74
CA ASN A 88 17.33 -17.06 -21.21
C ASN A 88 16.17 -16.96 -22.21
N ASN A 89 15.81 -15.75 -22.67
CA ASN A 89 14.69 -15.50 -23.58
C ASN A 89 13.37 -16.16 -23.12
N LEU A 90 13.10 -16.15 -21.81
CA LEU A 90 11.91 -16.76 -21.24
C LEU A 90 10.72 -15.81 -21.34
N SER A 91 9.56 -16.36 -21.69
CA SER A 91 8.27 -15.66 -21.52
C SER A 91 7.61 -16.17 -20.24
N VAL A 92 7.45 -15.28 -19.26
CA VAL A 92 6.81 -15.58 -17.98
C VAL A 92 5.47 -14.84 -17.89
N SER A 93 4.42 -15.58 -17.54
CA SER A 93 3.08 -15.01 -17.31
C SER A 93 2.92 -14.35 -15.93
N ARG A 94 3.94 -14.42 -15.08
CA ARG A 94 3.92 -13.89 -13.71
C ARG A 94 4.65 -12.56 -13.61
N ASN A 95 4.22 -11.74 -12.66
CA ASN A 95 4.87 -10.47 -12.34
C ASN A 95 6.31 -10.65 -11.85
N ARG A 96 7.08 -9.56 -11.75
CA ARG A 96 8.51 -9.60 -11.37
C ARG A 96 8.70 -10.09 -9.92
N VAL A 97 9.95 -10.17 -9.44
CA VAL A 97 10.28 -10.68 -8.08
C VAL A 97 10.28 -9.63 -6.97
N PHE A 98 10.30 -8.35 -7.30
CA PHE A 98 10.40 -7.27 -6.33
C PHE A 98 9.09 -6.47 -6.31
N ARG A 99 8.66 -6.05 -5.11
CA ARG A 99 7.46 -5.25 -4.90
C ARG A 99 7.85 -4.02 -4.10
N GLU A 100 7.54 -2.87 -4.68
CA GLU A 100 7.74 -1.57 -4.08
C GLU A 100 6.48 -0.77 -4.31
N VAL A 101 6.01 -0.11 -3.26
CA VAL A 101 4.91 0.84 -3.31
C VAL A 101 5.48 2.20 -2.99
N ILE A 102 5.37 3.12 -3.94
CA ILE A 102 5.74 4.52 -3.74
C ILE A 102 4.45 5.27 -3.47
N VAL A 103 4.38 5.96 -2.34
CA VAL A 103 3.26 6.87 -2.05
C VAL A 103 3.75 8.30 -2.18
N SER A 104 3.01 9.08 -2.96
CA SER A 104 3.23 10.51 -3.13
C SER A 104 2.01 11.32 -2.72
N LEU A 105 2.28 12.50 -2.16
CA LEU A 105 1.30 13.53 -1.87
C LEU A 105 1.68 14.75 -2.72
N ASP A 106 0.77 15.24 -3.57
CA ASP A 106 1.01 16.37 -4.47
C ASP A 106 2.35 16.26 -5.22
N GLU A 107 2.60 15.10 -5.85
CA GLU A 107 3.82 14.76 -6.61
C GLU A 107 5.10 14.64 -5.76
N MET A 108 5.05 14.89 -4.45
CA MET A 108 6.17 14.68 -3.53
C MET A 108 6.12 13.25 -2.97
N VAL A 109 7.20 12.49 -3.11
CA VAL A 109 7.31 11.16 -2.49
C VAL A 109 7.37 11.32 -0.97
N VAL A 110 6.41 10.72 -0.28
CA VAL A 110 6.28 10.77 1.18
C VAL A 110 6.58 9.42 1.84
N SER A 111 6.49 8.33 1.08
CA SER A 111 6.75 6.98 1.57
C SER A 111 7.20 6.05 0.46
N VAL A 112 8.07 5.11 0.83
CA VAL A 112 8.41 3.94 0.01
C VAL A 112 8.25 2.71 0.90
N VAL A 113 7.32 1.84 0.55
CA VAL A 113 7.02 0.61 1.29
C VAL A 113 7.57 -0.56 0.51
N TRP A 114 8.44 -1.34 1.14
CA TRP A 114 8.87 -2.63 0.64
C TRP A 114 8.16 -3.73 1.39
N SER A 115 7.46 -4.57 0.65
CA SER A 115 6.79 -5.70 1.26
C SER A 115 7.79 -6.77 1.67
N PHE A 116 7.76 -7.21 2.92
CA PHE A 116 8.43 -8.43 3.33
C PHE A 116 7.64 -9.66 2.87
N THR A 117 8.35 -10.72 2.50
CA THR A 117 7.72 -11.95 2.02
C THR A 117 6.98 -12.66 3.15
N VAL A 118 5.69 -12.91 2.96
CA VAL A 118 4.94 -13.88 3.75
C VAL A 118 4.94 -15.20 2.97
N ILE A 119 5.62 -16.21 3.51
CA ILE A 119 5.67 -17.54 2.88
C ILE A 119 4.50 -18.35 3.42
N TYR A 120 3.53 -18.61 2.55
CA TYR A 120 2.39 -19.45 2.87
C TYR A 120 2.64 -20.90 2.39
N ILE A 121 2.60 -21.85 3.32
CA ILE A 121 2.82 -23.28 3.07
C ILE A 121 1.54 -24.05 3.41
N GLY A 122 0.46 -23.86 2.63
CA GLY A 122 -0.67 -24.80 2.64
C GLY A 122 -2.06 -24.20 2.37
N GLY A 123 -2.59 -24.44 1.16
CA GLY A 123 -4.03 -24.60 0.87
C GLY A 123 -4.87 -23.33 0.67
N ASP A 124 -5.65 -23.34 -0.41
CA ASP A 124 -6.58 -22.37 -1.03
C ASP A 124 -6.85 -21.02 -0.35
N GLU A 125 -6.85 -20.00 -1.21
CA GLU A 125 -7.15 -18.58 -1.01
C GLU A 125 -8.25 -18.34 0.02
N GLU A 126 -7.88 -18.01 1.25
CA GLU A 126 -8.70 -17.12 2.06
C GLU A 126 -7.82 -16.49 3.14
N ASP A 127 -7.48 -15.24 2.84
CA ASP A 127 -7.12 -14.20 3.78
C ASP A 127 -5.76 -14.28 4.49
N ASN A 128 -5.19 -13.09 4.66
CA ASN A 128 -4.07 -12.69 5.51
C ASN A 128 -2.69 -12.60 4.79
N LYS A 129 -1.91 -11.51 4.93
CA LYS A 129 -1.90 -10.50 6.00
C LYS A 129 -1.21 -9.23 5.55
N LEU A 130 -1.78 -8.15 6.05
CA LEU A 130 -1.46 -6.74 5.93
C LEU A 130 -0.01 -6.44 6.32
N ILE A 131 0.75 -5.86 5.38
CA ILE A 131 1.99 -5.15 5.71
C ILE A 131 1.57 -3.75 6.10
N LEU A 132 1.77 -3.43 7.36
CA LEU A 132 1.53 -2.12 7.97
C LEU A 132 2.86 -1.37 7.96
N ASP A 133 2.91 -0.21 7.31
CA ASP A 133 3.98 0.75 7.54
C ASP A 133 3.36 2.06 8.05
N TRP A 134 3.98 2.64 9.08
CA TRP A 134 3.50 3.82 9.79
C TRP A 134 4.51 4.93 9.59
N MET A 135 4.11 5.96 8.85
CA MET A 135 4.99 7.08 8.56
C MET A 135 4.42 8.40 9.07
N PRO A 136 5.13 9.12 9.96
CA PRO A 136 4.76 10.48 10.32
C PRO A 136 5.08 11.40 9.14
N LEU A 137 4.06 12.09 8.63
CA LEU A 137 4.20 12.99 7.48
C LEU A 137 4.52 14.43 7.87
N LEU A 138 4.27 14.79 9.13
CA LEU A 138 4.46 16.15 9.64
C LEU A 138 5.05 16.06 11.05
N SER A 139 6.35 16.35 11.19
CA SER A 139 6.95 16.71 12.49
C SER A 139 7.31 18.19 12.44
N SER A 140 6.57 19.01 13.20
CA SER A 140 7.04 20.30 13.66
C SER A 140 7.79 20.15 14.96
#